data_AF-L1K0I0-F1
#
_entry.id   AF-L1K0I0-F1
#
_cell.length_a   1.000
_cell.length_b   1.000
_cell.length_c   1.000
_cell.angle_alpha   90.00
_cell.angle_beta   90.00
_cell.angle_gamma   90.00
#
_symmetry.space_group_name_H-M   'P 1'
#
loop_
_entity.id
_entity.type
_entity.pdbx_description
1 polymer ?
#
loop_
_entity_poly.entity_id
_entity_poly.type
_entity_poly.pdbx_seq_one_letter_code
_entity_poly.pdbx_strand_id
1 'polypeptide(L)' 'GYTPLHFACESGSVETVEYLIAHRADVNARSLMQDATQQLKGEGRTPLHAAVSRGSVEVIQLLLQ' A
#
# COMPACT_ATOMS: atom_id res chain seq x y z
N GLY A 1 -1.26 -3.25 -11.97
CA GLY A 1 -2.36 -3.79 -11.14
C GLY A 1 -1.99 -3.62 -9.68
N TYR A 2 -2.84 -4.10 -8.77
CA TYR A 2 -2.50 -4.14 -7.34
C TYR A 2 -1.48 -5.24 -7.04
N THR A 3 -0.59 -4.99 -6.08
CA THR A 3 0.37 -5.98 -5.56
C THR A 3 -0.17 -6.64 -4.29
N PRO A 4 0.37 -7.79 -3.85
CA PRO A 4 0.02 -8.38 -2.57
C PRO A 4 0.15 -7.39 -1.39
N LEU A 5 1.14 -6.49 -1.48
CA LEU A 5 1.36 -5.47 -0.45
C LEU A 5 0.23 -4.43 -0.41
N HIS A 6 -0.38 -4.07 -1.54
CA HIS A 6 -1.57 -3.21 -1.53
C HIS A 6 -2.72 -3.83 -0.73
N PHE A 7 -3.00 -5.11 -0.96
CA PHE A 7 -4.06 -5.82 -0.25
C PHE A 7 -3.74 -6.02 1.22
N ALA A 8 -2.47 -6.31 1.57
CA ALA A 8 -2.03 -6.39 2.96
C ALA A 8 -2.25 -5.05 3.67
N CYS A 9 -1.87 -3.94 3.05
CA CYS A 9 -2.07 -2.59 3.60
C CYS A 9 -3.55 -2.19 3.71
N GLU A 10 -4.38 -2.54 2.72
CA GLU A 10 -5.84 -2.31 2.76
C GLU A 10 -6.52 -3.16 3.85
N SER A 11 -6.02 -4.39 4.07
CA SER A 11 -6.47 -5.29 5.12
C SER A 11 -6.02 -4.87 6.53
N GLY A 12 -5.00 -4.00 6.62
CA GLY A 12 -4.41 -3.55 7.88
C GLY A 12 -3.65 -4.64 8.65
N SER A 13 -3.36 -5.81 8.04
CA SER A 13 -2.61 -6.88 8.69
C SER A 13 -1.12 -6.53 8.74
N VAL A 14 -0.66 -6.22 9.95
CA VAL A 14 0.73 -5.87 10.26
C VAL A 14 1.66 -7.04 9.92
N GLU A 15 1.30 -8.26 10.33
CA GLU A 15 2.11 -9.46 10.14
C GLU A 15 2.31 -9.78 8.66
N THR A 16 1.26 -9.60 7.84
CA THR A 16 1.34 -9.81 6.39
C THR A 16 2.21 -8.74 5.72
N VAL A 17 2.12 -7.49 6.18
CA VAL A 17 2.96 -6.39 5.68
C VAL A 17 4.43 -6.63 6.03
N GLU A 18 4.76 -6.95 7.27
CA GLU A 18 6.12 -7.29 7.70
C GLU A 18 6.68 -8.47 6.91
N TYR A 19 5.90 -9.54 6.75
CA TYR A 19 6.30 -10.70 5.98
C TYR A 19 6.65 -10.33 4.53
N LEU A 20 5.82 -9.52 3.88
CA LEU A 20 6.06 -9.08 2.50
C LEU A 20 7.29 -8.15 2.40
N ILE A 21 7.46 -7.20 3.32
CA ILE A 21 8.64 -6.31 3.36
C ILE A 21 9.92 -7.12 3.57
N ALA A 22 9.91 -8.09 4.49
CA ALA A 22 11.05 -8.99 4.73
C ALA A 22 11.45 -9.80 3.48
N HIS A 23 10.48 -10.10 2.62
CA HIS A 23 10.70 -10.77 1.33
C HIS A 23 10.90 -9.80 0.16
N ARG A 24 11.31 -8.55 0.45
CA ARG A 24 11.66 -7.52 -0.54
C ARG A 24 10.51 -7.13 -1.46
N ALA A 25 9.27 -7.15 -0.95
CA ALA A 25 8.16 -6.54 -1.66
C ALA A 25 8.45 -5.05 -1.91
N ASP A 26 8.12 -4.57 -3.10
CA ASP A 26 8.26 -3.15 -3.43
C ASP A 26 7.19 -2.33 -2.69
N VAL A 27 7.63 -1.61 -1.65
CA VAL A 27 6.79 -0.74 -0.82
C VAL A 27 6.25 0.48 -1.56
N ASN A 28 6.89 0.85 -2.68
CA ASN A 28 6.53 1.99 -3.51
C ASN A 28 5.82 1.57 -4.81
N ALA A 29 5.43 0.30 -4.92
CA ALA A 29 4.79 -0.23 -6.12
C ALA A 29 3.57 0.60 -6.49
N ARG A 30 3.54 1.08 -7.73
CA ARG A 30 2.41 1.87 -8.25
C ARG A 30 1.41 0.97 -8.96
N SER A 31 0.16 1.01 -8.53
CA SER A 31 -0.94 0.38 -9.22
C SER A 31 -1.15 1.02 -10.58
N LEU A 32 -1.51 0.21 -11.57
CA LEU A 32 -1.90 0.72 -12.90
C LEU A 32 -3.37 1.19 -12.92
N MET A 33 -4.11 0.94 -11.84
CA MET A 33 -5.50 1.36 -11.72
C MET A 33 -5.53 2.81 -11.26
N GLN A 34 -6.10 3.67 -12.11
CA GLN A 34 -6.54 5.01 -11.73
C GLN A 34 -7.90 4.84 -11.07
N ASP A 35 -7.95 5.02 -9.76
CA ASP A 35 -9.20 5.16 -9.04
C ASP A 35 -9.90 6.45 -9.50
N ALA A 36 -11.22 6.38 -9.71
CA ALA A 36 -12.04 7.50 -10.18
C ALA A 36 -12.00 8.73 -9.24
N THR A 37 -11.41 8.56 -8.05
CA THR A 37 -11.19 9.56 -7.00
C THR A 37 -9.87 10.31 -7.13
N GLN A 38 -8.89 9.82 -7.91
CA GLN A 38 -7.61 10.51 -8.11
C GLN A 38 -7.73 11.53 -9.25
N GLN A 39 -8.16 12.74 -8.89
CA GLN A 39 -8.04 13.94 -9.72
C GLN A 39 -6.58 14.33 -10.02
N LEU A 40 -5.60 13.61 -9.47
CA LEU A 40 -4.18 13.84 -9.69
C LEU A 40 -3.74 13.07 -10.94
N LYS A 41 -3.50 13.82 -12.01
CA LYS A 41 -2.85 13.41 -13.26
C LYS A 41 -1.81 12.29 -13.05
N GLY A 42 -2.23 11.04 -13.30
CA GLY A 42 -1.36 9.96 -13.78
C GLY A 42 -0.54 9.17 -12.77
N GLU A 43 -0.68 9.37 -11.45
CA GLU A 43 0.04 8.55 -10.48
C GLU A 43 -0.83 7.39 -9.97
N GLY A 44 -0.27 6.17 -10.05
CA GLY A 44 -0.92 4.97 -9.55
C GLY A 44 -1.01 4.93 -8.02
N ARG A 45 -2.08 4.35 -7.48
CA ARG A 45 -2.22 4.07 -6.03
C ARG A 45 -1.03 3.24 -5.54
N THR A 46 -0.48 3.57 -4.37
CA THR A 46 0.64 2.84 -3.73
C THR A 46 0.15 2.07 -2.49
N PRO A 47 0.93 1.12 -1.93
CA PRO A 47 0.60 0.47 -0.67
C PRO A 47 0.33 1.46 0.47
N LEU A 48 1.06 2.59 0.52
CA LEU A 48 0.83 3.64 1.51
C LEU A 48 -0.56 4.28 1.38
N HIS A 49 -1.05 4.53 0.15
CA HIS A 49 -2.42 5.01 -0.05
C HIS A 49 -3.47 4.02 0.51
N ALA A 50 -3.22 2.72 0.38
CA ALA A 50 -4.09 1.70 0.95
C ALA A 50 -4.06 1.69 2.49
N ALA A 51 -2.87 1.79 3.09
CA ALA A 51 -2.70 1.87 4.54
C ALA A 51 -3.36 3.13 5.14
N VAL A 52 -3.21 4.28 4.48
CA VAL A 52 -3.85 5.55 4.87
C VAL A 52 -5.36 5.48 4.74
N SER A 53 -5.89 4.96 3.63
CA SER A 53 -7.33 4.78 3.44
C SER A 53 -7.93 3.85 4.49
N ARG A 54 -7.16 2.87 4.98
CA ARG A 54 -7.56 1.97 6.07
C ARG A 54 -7.45 2.64 7.44
N GLY A 55 -6.61 3.66 7.60
CA GLY A 55 -6.33 4.32 8.88
C GLY A 55 -5.46 3.49 9.82
N SER A 56 -4.71 2.51 9.32
CA SER A 56 -3.85 1.66 10.16
C SER A 56 -2.51 2.37 10.41
N VAL A 57 -2.40 3.06 11.54
CA VAL A 57 -1.19 3.80 11.93
C VAL A 57 0.04 2.91 11.98
N GLU A 58 -0.09 1.70 12.49
CA GLU A 58 1.02 0.74 12.61
C GLU A 58 1.55 0.31 11.24
N VAL A 59 0.67 -0.01 10.29
CA VAL A 59 1.07 -0.32 8.91
C VAL A 59 1.69 0.90 8.22
N ILE A 60 1.17 2.10 8.48
CA ILE A 60 1.77 3.35 7.96
C ILE A 60 3.20 3.50 8.48
N GLN A 61 3.44 3.26 9.77
CA GLN A 61 4.78 3.33 10.35
C GLN A 61 5.71 2.30 9.71
N LEU A 62 5.26 1.06 9.52
CA LEU A 62 6.07 0.02 8.86
C LEU A 62 6.49 0.38 7.43
N LEU A 63 5.63 1.07 6.66
CA LEU A 63 5.95 1.49 5.31
C LEU A 63 6.86 2.74 5.24
N LEU A 64 7.03 3.47 6.34
CA LEU A 64 7.82 4.70 6.42
C LEU A 64 9.20 4.52 7.06
N GLN A 65 9.48 3.34 7.64
CA GLN A 65 10.81 2.96 8.15
C GLN A 65 11.79 2.71 7.00
#